data_AF-A0A962KIT9-F1
#
_entry.id   AF-A0A962KIT9-F1
#
_cell.length_a   1.000
_cell.length_b   1.000
_cell.length_c   1.000
_cell.angle_alpha   90.00
_cell.angle_beta   90.00
_cell.angle_gamma   90.00
#
_symmetry.space_group_name_H-M   'P 1'
#
loop_
_entity.id
_entity.type
_entity.pdbx_description
1 polymer ?
#
loop_
_entity_poly.entity_id
_entity_poly.type
_entity_poly.pdbx_seq_one_letter_code
_entity_poly.pdbx_strand_id
1 'polypeptide(L)' 'AGHRPLPTFHSLFPRVRIDHIFVDDGLRVEAIHVPRSVLAKTASDHLPLVADLRLAARDGPRAG' A
#
# COMPACT_ATOMS: atom_id res chain seq x y z
N ALA A 1 -2.53 -15.04 -4.04
CA ALA A 1 -3.65 -14.28 -4.66
C ALA A 1 -3.12 -12.90 -5.01
N GLY A 2 -3.02 -12.58 -6.31
CA GLY A 2 -2.24 -11.44 -6.79
C GLY A 2 -2.94 -10.10 -6.56
N HIS A 3 -2.42 -9.29 -5.64
CA HIS A 3 -2.82 -7.90 -5.51
C HIS A 3 -2.21 -7.10 -6.66
N ARG A 4 -3.04 -6.36 -7.41
CA ARG A 4 -2.59 -5.54 -8.53
C ARG A 4 -2.30 -4.12 -8.01
N PRO A 5 -1.04 -3.64 -8.03
CA PRO A 5 -0.65 -2.40 -7.37
C PRO A 5 -1.27 -1.15 -8.02
N LEU A 6 -1.61 -0.17 -7.18
CA LEU A 6 -2.16 1.13 -7.57
C LEU A 6 -1.04 2.20 -7.62
N PRO A 7 -1.06 3.16 -8.56
CA PRO A 7 -0.01 4.17 -8.71
C PRO A 7 -0.14 5.33 -7.70
N THR A 8 0.99 5.72 -7.07
CA THR A 8 1.09 6.69 -5.95
C THR A 8 1.90 7.97 -6.27
N PHE A 9 2.50 8.08 -7.46
CA PHE A 9 3.49 9.14 -7.72
C PHE A 9 2.94 10.36 -8.45
N HIS A 10 3.46 11.55 -8.09
CA HIS A 10 3.15 12.91 -8.55
C HIS A 10 1.65 13.23 -8.78
N SER A 11 1.11 14.10 -7.93
CA SER A 11 -0.29 14.58 -7.93
C SER A 11 -0.88 15.00 -9.30
N LEU A 12 -0.03 15.34 -10.27
CA LEU A 12 -0.40 15.86 -11.60
C LEU A 12 0.00 14.98 -12.80
N PHE A 13 1.02 14.11 -12.72
CA PHE A 13 1.46 13.25 -13.85
C PHE A 13 2.04 11.89 -13.38
N PRO A 14 1.19 10.87 -13.15
CA PRO A 14 1.61 9.59 -12.56
C PRO A 14 2.16 8.63 -13.63
N ARG A 15 3.43 8.79 -14.02
CA ARG A 15 4.06 7.94 -15.06
C ARG A 15 5.03 6.88 -14.53
N VAL A 16 5.53 6.99 -13.30
CA VAL A 16 6.55 6.08 -12.71
C VAL A 16 6.14 5.64 -11.30
N ARG A 17 6.49 4.40 -10.91
CA ARG A 17 6.03 3.69 -9.69
C ARG A 17 7.19 3.54 -8.71
N ILE A 18 7.24 4.29 -7.60
CA ILE A 18 8.39 4.27 -6.68
C ILE A 18 8.00 3.91 -5.24
N ASP A 19 6.80 4.25 -4.75
CA ASP A 19 6.39 3.88 -3.39
C ASP A 19 5.85 2.45 -3.31
N HIS A 20 6.38 1.67 -2.36
CA HIS A 20 6.00 0.27 -2.13
C HIS A 20 5.88 -0.02 -0.64
N ILE A 21 4.89 -0.83 -0.28
CA ILE A 21 4.74 -1.41 1.06
C ILE A 21 4.95 -2.92 0.92
N PHE A 22 6.00 -3.45 1.55
CA PHE A 22 6.27 -4.89 1.62
C PHE A 22 5.70 -5.46 2.90
N VAL A 23 5.08 -6.63 2.82
CA VAL A 23 4.49 -7.35 3.97
C VAL A 23 4.94 -8.80 3.97
N ASP A 24 5.08 -9.39 5.16
CA ASP A 24 5.32 -10.82 5.35
C ASP A 24 4.01 -11.58 5.59
N ASP A 25 4.08 -12.91 5.68
CA ASP A 25 2.92 -13.81 5.87
C ASP A 25 2.13 -13.53 7.16
N GLY A 26 2.72 -12.86 8.15
CA GLY A 26 2.07 -12.47 9.40
C GLY A 26 1.06 -11.34 9.23
N LEU A 27 0.94 -10.77 8.03
CA LEU A 27 0.05 -9.67 7.71
C LEU A 27 -0.84 -10.01 6.51
N ARG A 28 -2.12 -9.73 6.66
CA ARG A 28 -3.11 -9.75 5.59
C ARG A 28 -3.42 -8.33 5.15
N VAL A 29 -3.30 -8.07 3.85
CA VAL A 29 -3.74 -6.81 3.26
C VAL A 29 -5.26 -6.86 3.04
N GLU A 30 -6.00 -5.96 3.68
CA GLU A 30 -7.46 -5.86 3.54
C GLU A 30 -7.85 -4.90 2.43
N ALA A 31 -7.16 -3.75 2.32
CA ALA A 31 -7.40 -2.78 1.26
C ALA A 31 -6.14 -2.00 0.94
N ILE A 32 -6.06 -1.50 -0.30
CA ILE A 32 -5.01 -0.57 -0.73
C ILE A 32 -5.68 0.56 -1.49
N HIS A 33 -5.30 1.80 -1.18
CA HIS A 33 -5.79 2.97 -1.89
C HIS A 33 -4.76 4.10 -1.92
N VAL A 34 -5.01 5.04 -2.83
CA VAL A 34 -4.19 6.24 -3.03
C VAL A 34 -5.14 7.43 -3.04
N PRO A 35 -5.28 8.19 -1.94
CA PRO A 35 -6.20 9.32 -1.90
C PRO A 35 -5.75 10.41 -2.88
N ARG A 36 -6.71 10.98 -3.61
CA ARG A 36 -6.48 12.02 -4.63
C ARG A 36 -7.16 13.35 -4.32
N SER A 37 -7.49 13.58 -3.04
CA SER A 37 -8.08 14.82 -2.58
C SER A 37 -7.15 16.01 -2.86
N VAL A 38 -7.72 17.22 -2.91
CA VAL A 38 -6.92 18.45 -3.08
C VAL A 38 -5.84 18.53 -2.00
N LEU A 39 -6.20 18.26 -0.75
CA LEU A 39 -5.25 18.23 0.36
C LEU A 39 -4.10 17.24 0.12
N ALA A 40 -4.41 15.99 -0.26
CA ALA A 40 -3.37 14.99 -0.53
C ALA A 40 -2.45 15.43 -1.67
N LYS A 41 -2.98 16.15 -2.66
CA LYS A 41 -2.21 16.63 -3.80
C LYS A 41 -1.30 17.82 -3.50
N THR A 42 -1.70 18.67 -2.56
CA THR A 42 -0.96 19.90 -2.20
C THR A 42 -0.05 19.71 -1.00
N ALA A 43 -0.33 18.73 -0.14
CA ALA A 43 0.44 18.50 1.07
C ALA A 43 1.81 17.83 0.81
N SER A 44 1.98 17.18 -0.34
CA SER A 44 3.21 16.53 -0.75
C SER A 44 3.31 16.54 -2.28
N ASP A 45 4.54 16.40 -2.78
CA ASP A 45 4.86 16.17 -4.18
C ASP A 45 4.45 14.77 -4.66
N HIS A 46 4.23 13.80 -3.76
CA HIS A 46 3.71 12.46 -4.07
C HIS A 46 2.34 12.21 -3.42
N LEU A 47 1.57 11.28 -3.99
CA LEU A 47 0.33 10.82 -3.35
C LEU A 47 0.67 9.69 -2.37
N PRO A 48 0.03 9.65 -1.19
CA PRO A 48 0.34 8.61 -0.22
C PRO A 48 -0.17 7.24 -0.69
N LEU A 49 0.64 6.21 -0.51
CA LEU A 49 0.22 4.81 -0.60
C LEU A 49 -0.35 4.37 0.74
N VAL A 50 -1.63 4.05 0.81
CA VAL A 50 -2.29 3.62 2.05
C VAL A 50 -2.68 2.16 1.93
N ALA A 51 -2.31 1.35 2.92
CA ALA A 51 -2.69 -0.05 3.02
C ALA A 51 -3.32 -0.31 4.39
N ASP A 52 -4.52 -0.89 4.37
CA ASP A 52 -5.18 -1.40 5.57
C ASP A 52 -4.72 -2.83 5.81
N LEU A 53 -4.11 -3.07 6.98
CA LEU A 53 -3.49 -4.34 7.33
C LEU A 53 -4.21 -4.98 8.51
N ARG A 54 -4.36 -6.30 8.44
CA ARG A 54 -4.80 -7.15 9.54
C ARG A 54 -3.67 -8.10 9.92
N LEU A 55 -3.48 -8.34 11.21
CA LEU A 55 -2.61 -9.42 11.66
C LEU A 55 -3.20 -10.75 11.20
N ALA A 56 -2.44 -11.51 10.41
CA ALA A 56 -2.81 -12.89 10.14
C ALA A 56 -2.81 -13.65 11.46
N ALA A 57 -3.78 -14.54 11.67
CA ALA A 57 -3.67 -15.49 12.77
C ALA A 57 -2.33 -16.21 12.56
N ARG A 58 -1.46 -16.20 13.58
CA ARG A 58 -0.29 -17.04 13.55
C ARG A 58 -0.80 -18.48 13.47
N ASP A 59 -0.65 -19.11 12.32
CA ASP A 59 -0.55 -20.57 12.32
C ASP A 59 0.60 -20.87 13.30
N GLY A 60 0.33 -21.75 14.27
CA GLY A 60 1.26 -22.09 15.36
C GLY A 60 2.67 -22.43 14.84
N PRO A 61 3.67 -22.56 15.74
CA PRO A 61 5.08 -22.62 15.37
C PRO A 61 5.31 -23.52 14.15
N ARG A 62 5.90 -22.95 13.09
CA ARG A 62 6.41 -23.71 11.95
C ARG A 62 7.55 -24.57 12.50
N ALA A 63 7.23 -25.81 12.87
CA ALA A 63 8.24 -26.83 13.14
C ALA A 63 8.96 -27.12 11.82
N GLY A 64 10.29 -26.97 11.81
CA GLY A 64 11.17 -27.20 10.68
C GLY A 64 12.56 -26.65 10.97
#